data_AF-A0A838PH85-F1
#
_entry.id   AF-A0A838PH85-F1
#
_cell.length_a   1.000
_cell.length_b   1.000
_cell.length_c   1.000
_cell.angle_alpha   90.00
_cell.angle_beta   90.00
_cell.angle_gamma   90.00
#
_symmetry.space_group_name_H-M   'P 1'
#
loop_
_entity.id
_entity.type
_entity.pdbx_description
1 polymer ?
#
loop_
_entity_poly.entity_id
_entity_poly.type
_entity_poly.pdbx_seq_one_letter_code
_entity_poly.pdbx_strand_id
1 'polypeptide(L)'
;MPVPREHPAAVWARGLALALVGAVLLTGCGGDDKDPPAQAAASQKEKAESVGRRSAGSVVQFADCDDWRRGSRAEREVTVVELRDQLTIQSARSSVSPLPDDRAYEIFQKACKPDFAGSLRLYKLYARAQGFAPLNE
;
A
#
# COMPACT_ATOMS: atom_id res chain seq x y z
N MET A 1 -11.30 -16.37 -37.79
CA MET A 1 -10.07 -16.75 -38.52
C MET A 1 -8.94 -16.81 -37.49
N PRO A 2 -8.34 -17.98 -37.21
CA PRO A 2 -7.16 -18.08 -36.34
C PRO A 2 -5.88 -17.87 -37.16
N VAL A 3 -4.93 -17.12 -36.61
CA VAL A 3 -3.58 -16.98 -37.17
C VAL A 3 -2.63 -17.87 -36.35
N PRO A 4 -1.89 -18.80 -36.96
CA PRO A 4 -0.90 -19.61 -36.25
C PRO A 4 0.53 -19.04 -36.36
N ARG A 5 1.23 -19.10 -35.20
CA ARG A 5 2.68 -19.34 -34.92
C ARG A 5 3.70 -18.36 -35.56
N GLU A 6 4.96 -18.19 -35.12
CA GLU A 6 5.93 -19.03 -34.41
C GLU A 6 6.97 -18.12 -33.67
N HIS A 7 7.71 -18.67 -32.71
CA HIS A 7 8.80 -18.02 -31.95
C HIS A 7 10.10 -17.82 -32.76
N PRO A 8 11.04 -17.00 -32.25
CA PRO A 8 12.38 -17.56 -32.08
C PRO A 8 12.90 -17.46 -30.64
N ALA A 9 13.36 -18.61 -30.14
CA ALA A 9 14.19 -18.75 -28.96
C ALA A 9 15.58 -18.16 -29.24
N ALA A 10 16.00 -17.16 -28.48
CA ALA A 10 17.38 -16.73 -28.44
C ALA A 10 18.12 -17.56 -27.38
N VAL A 11 18.74 -18.64 -27.84
CA VAL A 11 19.73 -19.42 -27.09
C VAL A 11 21.07 -18.71 -27.24
N TRP A 12 21.54 -18.01 -26.20
CA TRP A 12 22.91 -17.52 -26.14
C TRP A 12 23.70 -18.26 -25.07
N ALA A 13 24.88 -18.69 -25.49
CA ALA A 13 25.67 -19.76 -24.90
C ALA A 13 26.51 -19.31 -23.69
N ARG A 14 26.72 -20.31 -22.84
CA ARG A 14 27.76 -20.52 -21.83
C ARG A 14 29.05 -19.68 -21.98
N GLY A 15 29.51 -19.10 -20.87
CA GLY A 15 30.90 -18.76 -20.58
C GLY A 15 31.22 -18.96 -19.09
N LEU A 16 32.29 -19.71 -18.80
CA LEU A 16 32.71 -20.21 -17.49
C LEU A 16 33.39 -19.15 -16.58
N ALA A 17 33.09 -19.29 -15.27
CA ALA A 17 33.90 -19.12 -14.06
C ALA A 17 35.22 -18.30 -14.06
N LEU A 18 35.38 -17.45 -13.03
CA LEU A 18 36.55 -17.51 -12.13
C LEU A 18 36.21 -16.88 -10.77
N ALA A 19 36.51 -17.63 -9.71
CA ALA A 19 36.34 -17.25 -8.32
C ALA A 19 37.43 -16.26 -7.85
N LEU A 20 37.05 -15.32 -6.98
CA LEU A 20 37.99 -14.64 -6.09
C LEU A 20 37.37 -14.56 -4.69
N VAL A 21 38.00 -15.32 -3.79
CA VAL A 21 37.79 -15.34 -2.35
C VAL A 21 38.31 -14.04 -1.76
N GLY A 22 37.50 -13.39 -0.93
CA GLY A 22 37.91 -12.31 -0.04
C GLY A 22 37.12 -12.39 1.26
N ALA A 23 37.73 -12.96 2.29
CA ALA A 23 37.19 -13.02 3.64
C ALA A 23 37.82 -11.90 4.48
N VAL A 24 37.02 -11.00 5.07
CA VAL A 24 37.32 -10.34 6.36
C VAL A 24 36.02 -10.06 7.11
N LEU A 25 35.98 -10.55 8.33
CA LEU A 25 34.97 -10.40 9.38
C LEU A 25 34.87 -8.96 9.87
N LEU A 26 33.67 -8.43 10.12
CA LEU A 26 33.40 -7.56 11.26
C LEU A 26 31.95 -7.71 11.74
N THR A 27 31.86 -7.90 13.05
CA THR A 27 30.70 -7.94 13.95
C THR A 27 29.82 -6.69 13.87
N GLY A 28 28.51 -6.85 14.07
CA GLY A 28 27.60 -5.70 14.21
C GLY A 28 26.15 -6.05 14.51
N CYS A 29 25.90 -6.80 15.58
CA CYS A 29 24.63 -6.70 16.31
C CYS A 29 24.68 -5.36 17.05
N GLY A 30 24.07 -4.33 16.48
CA GLY A 30 24.07 -2.98 17.02
C GLY A 30 22.72 -2.36 16.77
N GLY A 31 21.88 -2.36 17.80
CA GLY A 31 20.69 -1.54 17.86
C GLY A 31 21.12 -0.07 17.84
N ASP A 32 20.74 0.62 16.77
CA ASP A 32 20.91 2.06 16.64
C ASP A 32 19.59 2.55 16.02
N ASP A 33 18.77 3.18 16.85
CA ASP A 33 17.60 3.95 16.45
C ASP A 33 18.06 5.13 15.58
N LYS A 34 18.35 4.84 14.31
CA LYS A 34 18.50 5.84 13.27
C LYS A 34 17.22 5.84 12.47
N ASP A 35 16.41 6.87 12.69
CA ASP A 35 15.31 7.22 11.79
C ASP A 35 15.83 7.14 10.35
N PRO A 36 15.18 6.35 9.47
CA PRO A 36 15.65 6.17 8.11
C PRO A 36 15.72 7.54 7.41
N PRO A 37 16.72 7.79 6.55
CA PRO A 37 16.80 9.03 5.80
C PRO A 37 15.49 9.25 5.03
N ALA A 38 15.02 10.49 4.98
CA ALA A 38 13.72 10.84 4.39
C ALA A 38 13.50 10.27 2.96
N GLN A 39 14.58 10.09 2.20
CA GLN A 39 14.57 9.45 0.88
C GLN A 39 14.26 7.94 0.94
N ALA A 40 14.79 7.22 1.93
CA ALA A 40 14.44 5.81 2.14
C ALA A 40 12.98 5.64 2.60
N ALA A 41 12.49 6.53 3.46
CA ALA A 41 11.08 6.54 3.87
C ALA A 41 10.13 6.86 2.69
N ALA A 42 10.50 7.83 1.84
CA ALA A 42 9.76 8.15 0.62
C ALA A 42 9.75 6.99 -0.39
N SER A 43 10.91 6.35 -0.64
CA SER A 43 11.01 5.20 -1.52
C SER A 43 10.31 3.94 -0.99
N GLN A 44 10.15 3.81 0.34
CA GLN A 44 9.32 2.75 0.92
C GLN A 44 7.83 3.02 0.72
N LYS A 45 7.40 4.29 0.78
CA LYS A 45 6.02 4.67 0.47
C LYS A 45 5.67 4.42 -1.00
N GLU A 46 6.62 4.63 -1.92
CA GLU A 46 6.44 4.33 -3.35
C GLU A 46 6.33 2.83 -3.67
N LYS A 47 6.81 1.96 -2.77
CA LYS A 47 6.76 0.50 -2.96
C LYS A 47 5.70 -0.19 -2.09
N ALA A 48 5.06 0.54 -1.18
CA ALA A 48 4.09 -0.04 -0.26
C ALA A 48 2.81 -0.41 -1.02
N GLU A 49 2.30 -1.60 -0.74
CA GLU A 49 1.02 -2.04 -1.25
C GLU A 49 -0.09 -1.71 -0.25
N SER A 50 -1.31 -1.52 -0.73
CA SER A 50 -2.49 -1.36 0.10
C SER A 50 -2.80 -2.63 0.91
N VAL A 51 -3.33 -2.52 2.13
CA VAL A 51 -3.64 -3.67 3.00
C VAL A 51 -4.86 -4.45 2.49
N GLY A 52 -4.83 -5.76 2.76
CA GLY A 52 -5.97 -6.65 2.52
C GLY A 52 -5.99 -7.32 1.16
N ARG A 53 -7.04 -8.11 0.92
CA ARG A 53 -7.16 -8.94 -0.29
C ARG A 53 -7.50 -8.09 -1.52
N ARG A 54 -6.69 -8.19 -2.57
CA ARG A 54 -7.01 -7.62 -3.88
C ARG A 54 -8.09 -8.44 -4.60
N SER A 55 -9.09 -7.76 -5.15
CA SER A 55 -10.14 -8.31 -6.01
C SER A 55 -10.53 -7.28 -7.06
N ALA A 56 -10.74 -7.73 -8.30
CA ALA A 56 -11.06 -6.84 -9.42
C ALA A 56 -10.11 -5.62 -9.53
N GLY A 57 -8.82 -5.83 -9.25
CA GLY A 57 -7.78 -4.80 -9.32
C GLY A 57 -7.66 -3.88 -8.10
N SER A 58 -8.49 -4.05 -7.05
CA SER A 58 -8.54 -3.15 -5.88
C SER A 58 -8.58 -3.91 -4.55
N VAL A 59 -8.09 -3.33 -3.46
CA VAL A 59 -8.32 -3.88 -2.10
C VAL A 59 -9.56 -3.32 -1.40
N VAL A 60 -10.12 -2.22 -1.92
CA VAL A 60 -11.16 -1.41 -1.25
C VAL A 60 -12.37 -2.24 -0.80
N GLN A 61 -12.77 -3.24 -1.59
CA GLN A 61 -13.93 -4.07 -1.27
C GLN A 61 -13.71 -4.97 -0.04
N PHE A 62 -12.47 -5.38 0.23
CA PHE A 62 -12.16 -6.42 1.20
C PHE A 62 -11.25 -5.99 2.34
N ALA A 63 -10.52 -4.87 2.22
CA ALA A 63 -9.72 -4.36 3.33
C ALA A 63 -10.61 -4.13 4.56
N ASP A 64 -10.22 -4.71 5.69
CA ASP A 64 -10.90 -4.60 6.97
C ASP A 64 -9.94 -4.16 8.10
N CYS A 65 -10.48 -4.05 9.31
CA CYS A 65 -9.70 -3.60 10.46
C CYS A 65 -8.62 -4.59 10.90
N ASP A 66 -8.78 -5.88 10.62
CA ASP A 66 -7.74 -6.89 10.84
C ASP A 66 -6.56 -6.66 9.89
N ASP A 67 -6.83 -6.43 8.61
CA ASP A 67 -5.82 -6.04 7.61
C ASP A 67 -5.14 -4.73 8.01
N TRP A 68 -5.92 -3.73 8.44
CA TRP A 68 -5.41 -2.46 8.92
C TRP A 68 -4.44 -2.63 10.09
N ARG A 69 -4.81 -3.39 11.13
CA ARG A 69 -3.94 -3.60 12.30
C ARG A 69 -2.64 -4.33 11.93
N ARG A 70 -2.69 -5.28 10.99
CA ARG A 70 -1.49 -6.00 10.52
C ARG A 70 -0.59 -5.16 9.62
N GLY A 71 -1.16 -4.23 8.86
CA GLY A 71 -0.41 -3.39 7.93
C GLY A 71 0.57 -2.46 8.63
N SER A 72 1.70 -2.21 7.98
CA SER A 72 2.64 -1.14 8.30
C SER A 72 2.02 0.24 8.05
N ARG A 73 2.67 1.28 8.56
CA ARG A 73 2.23 2.66 8.34
C ARG A 73 2.15 3.03 6.85
N ALA A 74 3.14 2.64 6.05
CA ALA A 74 3.18 2.94 4.62
C ALA A 74 2.02 2.26 3.87
N GLU A 75 1.76 0.98 4.16
CA GLU A 75 0.65 0.23 3.55
C GLU A 75 -0.70 0.82 3.92
N ARG A 76 -0.86 1.24 5.19
CA ARG A 76 -2.06 1.94 5.67
C ARG A 76 -2.29 3.26 4.95
N GLU A 77 -1.24 4.05 4.76
CA GLU A 77 -1.32 5.33 4.03
C GLU A 77 -1.71 5.11 2.56
N VAL A 78 -1.12 4.13 1.87
CA VAL A 78 -1.51 3.77 0.48
C VAL A 78 -2.95 3.27 0.42
N THR A 79 -3.41 2.54 1.44
CA THR A 79 -4.81 2.09 1.53
C THR A 79 -5.79 3.26 1.59
N VAL A 80 -5.46 4.31 2.37
CA VAL A 80 -6.29 5.53 2.45
C VAL A 80 -6.40 6.22 1.09
N VAL A 81 -5.27 6.33 0.38
CA VAL A 81 -5.24 6.91 -0.97
C VAL A 81 -6.11 6.11 -1.94
N GLU A 82 -5.98 4.78 -1.96
CA GLU A 82 -6.78 3.92 -2.84
C GLU A 82 -8.29 3.99 -2.52
N LEU A 83 -8.65 4.10 -1.24
CA LEU A 83 -10.02 4.33 -0.80
C LEU A 83 -10.58 5.66 -1.29
N ARG A 84 -9.81 6.74 -1.14
CA ARG A 84 -10.20 8.08 -1.61
C ARG A 84 -10.43 8.06 -3.12
N ASP A 85 -9.49 7.51 -3.87
CA ASP A 85 -9.48 7.56 -5.33
C ASP A 85 -10.69 6.81 -5.91
N GLN A 86 -11.11 5.72 -5.27
CA GLN A 86 -12.26 4.91 -5.71
C GLN A 86 -13.62 5.40 -5.21
N LEU A 87 -13.68 6.02 -4.02
CA LEU A 87 -14.96 6.36 -3.38
C LEU A 87 -15.37 7.82 -3.55
N THR A 88 -14.44 8.71 -3.90
CA THR A 88 -14.77 10.11 -4.19
C THR A 88 -15.36 10.22 -5.59
N ILE A 89 -16.54 10.84 -5.71
CA ILE A 89 -17.26 10.98 -6.99
C ILE A 89 -16.41 11.81 -7.96
N GLN A 90 -15.81 11.16 -8.95
CA GLN A 90 -14.95 11.77 -9.98
C GLN A 90 -15.74 12.52 -11.08
N SER A 91 -17.02 12.84 -10.88
CA SER A 91 -17.87 13.43 -11.94
C SER A 91 -17.52 14.88 -12.28
N ALA A 92 -16.70 15.56 -11.47
CA ALA A 92 -16.06 16.81 -11.81
C ALA A 92 -14.54 16.66 -11.71
N ARG A 93 -13.81 17.21 -12.69
CA ARG A 93 -12.33 17.22 -12.75
C ARG A 93 -11.65 17.84 -11.52
N SER A 94 -12.43 18.48 -10.64
CA SER A 94 -12.01 19.16 -9.41
C SER A 94 -12.57 18.54 -8.13
N SER A 95 -13.14 17.33 -8.18
CA SER A 95 -13.72 16.68 -7.00
C SER A 95 -12.63 16.32 -6.00
N VAL A 96 -12.38 17.20 -5.03
CA VAL A 96 -11.55 16.91 -3.86
C VAL A 96 -12.42 16.20 -2.84
N SER A 97 -11.92 15.09 -2.27
CA SER A 97 -12.60 14.45 -1.15
C SER A 97 -12.76 15.46 0.00
N PRO A 98 -13.95 15.65 0.56
CA PRO A 98 -14.12 16.50 1.74
C PRO A 98 -13.48 15.88 3.00
N LEU A 99 -13.04 14.62 2.93
CA LEU A 99 -12.29 13.94 3.97
C LEU A 99 -10.80 13.90 3.62
N PRO A 100 -9.94 14.61 4.36
CA PRO A 100 -8.48 14.53 4.23
C PRO A 100 -7.92 13.15 4.57
N ASP A 101 -6.81 12.76 3.93
CA ASP A 101 -6.18 11.44 4.11
C ASP A 101 -5.71 11.19 5.55
N ASP A 102 -5.09 12.18 6.18
CA ASP A 102 -4.66 12.13 7.58
C ASP A 102 -5.85 11.92 8.51
N ARG A 103 -6.97 12.61 8.23
CA ARG A 103 -8.20 12.42 9.00
C ARG A 103 -8.80 11.04 8.81
N ALA A 104 -8.81 10.51 7.58
CA ALA A 104 -9.25 9.13 7.32
C ALA A 104 -8.36 8.12 8.06
N TYR A 105 -7.04 8.31 8.04
CA TYR A 105 -6.07 7.49 8.77
C TYR A 105 -6.37 7.46 10.27
N GLU A 106 -6.59 8.62 10.90
CA GLU A 106 -6.94 8.70 12.32
C GLU A 106 -8.25 7.98 12.66
N ILE A 107 -9.25 8.09 11.78
CA ILE A 107 -10.54 7.42 11.96
C ILE A 107 -10.34 5.91 11.96
N PHE A 108 -9.58 5.36 11.01
CA PHE A 108 -9.27 3.93 10.99
C PHE A 108 -8.43 3.52 12.20
N GLN A 109 -7.44 4.33 12.58
CA GLN A 109 -6.59 4.07 13.74
C GLN A 109 -7.41 3.94 15.04
N LYS A 110 -8.46 4.76 15.19
CA LYS A 110 -9.38 4.72 16.34
C LYS A 110 -10.40 3.59 16.21
N ALA A 111 -11.07 3.48 15.06
CA ALA A 111 -12.15 2.53 14.83
C ALA A 111 -11.68 1.07 14.84
N CYS A 112 -10.47 0.80 14.35
CA CYS A 112 -9.90 -0.54 14.26
C CYS A 112 -9.11 -0.96 15.50
N LYS A 113 -8.99 -0.10 16.53
CA LYS A 113 -8.29 -0.41 17.78
C LYS A 113 -8.92 -1.57 18.56
N PRO A 114 -10.26 -1.67 18.71
CA PRO A 114 -10.86 -2.78 19.43
C PRO A 114 -10.77 -4.09 18.62
N ASP A 115 -10.45 -5.20 19.27
CA ASP A 115 -10.29 -6.49 18.58
C ASP A 115 -11.59 -6.98 17.92
N PHE A 116 -12.75 -6.70 18.53
CA PHE A 116 -14.05 -7.05 17.97
C PHE A 116 -14.35 -6.33 16.63
N ALA A 117 -13.62 -5.25 16.31
CA ALA A 117 -13.79 -4.50 15.08
C ALA A 117 -13.18 -5.19 13.86
N GLY A 118 -12.49 -6.33 14.02
CA GLY A 118 -11.66 -6.96 12.98
C GLY A 118 -12.29 -7.08 11.60
N SER A 119 -13.57 -7.45 11.52
CA SER A 119 -14.31 -7.63 10.26
C SER A 119 -14.95 -6.35 9.69
N LEU A 120 -14.79 -5.20 10.35
CA LEU A 120 -15.30 -3.93 9.85
C LEU A 120 -14.54 -3.50 8.60
N ARG A 121 -15.29 -3.35 7.51
CA ARG A 121 -14.75 -2.95 6.20
C ARG A 121 -14.32 -1.48 6.21
N LEU A 122 -13.10 -1.21 5.75
CA LEU A 122 -12.55 0.15 5.71
C LEU A 122 -13.34 1.07 4.78
N TYR A 123 -13.84 0.57 3.64
CA TYR A 123 -14.66 1.39 2.72
C TYR A 123 -15.95 1.90 3.37
N LYS A 124 -16.56 1.13 4.28
CA LYS A 124 -17.77 1.55 5.00
C LYS A 124 -17.45 2.68 5.98
N LEU A 125 -16.32 2.56 6.68
CA LEU A 125 -15.83 3.59 7.59
C LEU A 125 -15.48 4.87 6.81
N TYR A 126 -14.78 4.74 5.68
CA TYR A 126 -14.43 5.86 4.81
C TYR A 126 -15.66 6.58 4.28
N ALA A 127 -16.59 5.86 3.64
CA ALA A 127 -17.78 6.46 3.04
C ALA A 127 -18.65 7.16 4.09
N ARG A 128 -18.79 6.56 5.29
CA ARG A 128 -19.48 7.20 6.40
C ARG A 128 -18.75 8.47 6.83
N ALA A 129 -17.44 8.42 7.03
CA ALA A 129 -16.66 9.59 7.44
C ALA A 129 -16.74 10.73 6.41
N GLN A 130 -16.68 10.40 5.12
CA GLN A 130 -16.81 11.35 4.02
C GLN A 130 -18.21 11.99 4.00
N GLY A 131 -19.27 11.21 4.22
CA GLY A 131 -20.65 11.73 4.26
C GLY A 131 -20.95 12.66 5.45
N PHE A 132 -20.10 12.64 6.49
CA PHE A 132 -20.20 13.55 7.65
C PHE A 132 -19.04 14.56 7.71
N ALA A 133 -18.20 14.63 6.68
CA ALA A 133 -17.16 15.63 6.60
C ALA A 133 -17.79 17.03 6.44
N PRO A 134 -17.20 18.08 7.03
CA PRO A 134 -17.67 19.44 6.80
C PRO A 134 -17.63 19.78 5.31
N LEU A 135 -18.57 20.59 4.87
CA LEU A 135 -18.52 21.16 3.53
C LEU A 135 -17.39 22.20 3.54
N ASN A 136 -16.45 22.07 2.61
CA ASN A 136 -15.44 23.09 2.38
C ASN A 136 -16.08 24.18 1.52
N GLU A 137 -16.13 25.42 2.01
CA GLU A 137 -16.63 26.61 1.29
C GLU A 137 -15.59 27.17 0.31
#